data_AF-A0A914W8P4-F1
#
_entry.id   AF-A0A914W8P4-F1
#
_cell.length_a   1.000
_cell.length_b   1.000
_cell.length_c   1.000
_cell.angle_alpha   90.00
_cell.angle_beta   90.00
_cell.angle_gamma   90.00
#
_symmetry.space_group_name_H-M   'P 1'
#
loop_
_entity.id
_entity.type
_entity.pdbx_description
1 polymer ?
#
loop_
_entity_poly.entity_id
_entity_poly.type
_entity_poly.pdbx_seq_one_letter_code
_entity_poly.pdbx_strand_id
1 'polypeptide(L)'
;MFTSIFDFHIYQRDKKPNVDLSTAVLRTEIQQEQEQVSKEIMEDRKILIKAAIVRVMKMRNRLDNQQLFVEVSQQLISRFEPPASVFKICVELLIELEYMKLAEDEKDSYE
;
A
#
# COMPACT_ATOMS: atom_id res chain seq x y z
N MET A 1 14.12 36.89 60.79
CA MET A 1 13.98 35.43 60.97
C MET A 1 12.60 35.04 60.51
N PHE A 2 12.47 34.51 59.28
CA PHE A 2 11.20 34.00 58.75
C PHE A 2 11.31 32.48 58.67
N THR A 3 10.57 31.79 59.54
CA THR A 3 10.36 30.34 59.48
C THR A 3 8.87 30.11 59.30
N SER A 4 8.46 29.69 58.11
CA SER A 4 7.23 28.93 57.88
C SER A 4 7.35 28.35 56.46
N ILE A 5 7.99 27.20 56.35
CA ILE A 5 7.33 25.91 56.12
C ILE A 5 6.58 25.91 54.79
N PHE A 6 7.25 25.38 53.77
CA PHE A 6 6.68 24.89 52.53
C PHE A 6 5.52 23.94 52.84
N ASP A 7 4.29 24.37 52.58
CA ASP A 7 3.15 23.48 52.49
C ASP A 7 2.92 23.18 51.01
N PHE A 8 3.70 22.23 50.48
CA PHE A 8 3.51 21.71 49.14
C PHE A 8 2.25 20.83 49.17
N HIS A 9 1.13 21.44 48.80
CA HIS A 9 -0.18 20.79 48.73
C HIS A 9 -0.14 19.66 47.68
N ILE A 10 0.20 18.45 48.14
CA ILE A 10 -0.01 17.21 47.40
C ILE A 10 -1.53 16.99 47.32
N TYR A 11 -2.14 17.52 46.27
CA TYR A 11 -3.49 17.14 45.87
C TYR A 11 -3.52 16.84 44.37
N GLN A 12 -2.77 15.84 43.97
CA GLN A 12 -3.07 15.08 42.76
C GLN A 12 -3.38 13.65 43.23
N ARG A 13 -4.67 13.38 43.46
CA ARG A 13 -5.15 11.99 43.48
C ARG A 13 -5.16 11.52 42.03
N ASP A 14 -4.00 11.08 41.54
CA ASP A 14 -3.95 10.33 40.30
C ASP A 14 -4.60 8.96 40.57
N LYS A 15 -5.87 8.82 40.15
CA LYS A 15 -6.47 7.50 39.96
C LYS A 15 -5.57 6.77 38.97
N LYS A 16 -4.73 5.85 39.46
CA LYS A 16 -3.90 4.99 38.59
C LYS A 16 -4.80 4.44 37.49
N PRO A 17 -4.61 4.79 36.21
CA PRO A 17 -5.34 4.13 35.16
C PRO A 17 -4.88 2.67 35.23
N ASN A 18 -5.80 1.78 35.54
CA ASN A 18 -5.54 0.35 35.62
C ASN A 18 -5.42 -0.16 34.18
N VAL A 19 -4.31 0.20 33.52
CA VAL A 19 -3.98 -0.24 32.17
C VAL A 19 -3.16 -1.49 32.36
N ASP A 20 -3.76 -2.65 32.05
CA ASP A 20 -3.02 -3.89 31.97
C ASP A 20 -2.00 -3.77 30.84
N LEU A 21 -0.75 -3.52 31.23
CA LEU A 21 0.38 -3.30 30.33
C LEU A 21 0.59 -4.51 29.40
N SER A 22 0.29 -5.72 29.86
CA SER A 22 0.36 -6.95 29.08
C SER A 22 -0.63 -6.91 27.91
N THR A 23 -1.86 -6.47 28.17
CA THR A 23 -2.90 -6.31 27.14
C THR A 23 -2.57 -5.17 26.16
N ALA A 24 -1.94 -4.09 26.63
CA ALA A 24 -1.52 -2.99 25.78
C ALA A 24 -0.39 -3.41 24.82
N VAL A 25 0.62 -4.14 25.31
CA VAL A 25 1.74 -4.65 24.50
C VAL A 25 1.24 -5.63 23.44
N LEU A 26 0.40 -6.60 23.81
CA LEU A 26 -0.20 -7.54 22.86
C LEU A 26 -1.00 -6.86 21.74
N ARG A 27 -1.76 -5.79 22.06
CA ARG A 27 -2.49 -5.02 21.04
C ARG A 27 -1.55 -4.32 20.06
N THR A 28 -0.44 -3.77 20.55
CA THR A 28 0.57 -3.12 19.70
C THR A 28 1.25 -4.14 18.78
N GLU A 29 1.60 -5.32 19.30
CA GLU A 29 2.21 -6.39 18.50
C GLU A 29 1.27 -6.89 17.40
N ILE A 30 -0.01 -7.13 17.72
CA ILE A 30 -1.03 -7.53 16.74
C ILE A 30 -1.20 -6.46 15.64
N GLN A 31 -1.17 -5.18 16.01
CA GLN A 31 -1.30 -4.10 15.03
C GLN A 31 -0.08 -4.03 14.10
N GLN A 32 1.13 -4.20 14.64
CA GLN A 32 2.35 -4.27 13.84
C GLN A 32 2.34 -5.47 12.88
N GLU A 33 1.89 -6.64 13.34
CA GLU A 33 1.76 -7.83 12.51
C GLU A 33 0.74 -7.62 11.37
N GLN A 34 -0.42 -7.02 11.66
CA GLN A 34 -1.42 -6.70 10.65
C GLN A 34 -0.90 -5.72 9.59
N GLU A 35 -0.13 -4.70 9.99
CA GLU A 35 0.50 -3.78 9.06
C GLU A 35 1.52 -4.47 8.17
N GLN A 36 2.31 -5.40 8.72
CA GLN A 36 3.29 -6.16 7.96
C GLN A 36 2.61 -7.07 6.92
N VAL A 37 1.60 -7.83 7.35
CA VAL A 37 0.81 -8.70 6.46
C VAL A 37 0.14 -7.88 5.35
N SER A 38 -0.38 -6.70 5.67
CA SER A 38 -0.99 -5.80 4.68
C SER A 38 0.01 -5.33 3.62
N LYS A 39 1.26 -5.00 4.03
CA LYS A 39 2.32 -4.61 3.09
C LYS A 39 2.67 -5.75 2.14
N GLU A 40 2.84 -6.96 2.66
CA GLU A 40 3.15 -8.15 1.86
C GLU A 40 2.04 -8.44 0.81
N ILE A 41 0.77 -8.37 1.22
CA ILE A 41 -0.36 -8.50 0.29
C ILE A 41 -0.32 -7.44 -0.82
N MET A 42 0.04 -6.20 -0.48
CA MET A 42 0.14 -5.12 -1.46
C MET A 42 1.30 -5.32 -2.45
N GLU A 43 2.41 -5.90 -2.01
CA GLU A 43 3.54 -6.27 -2.88
C GLU A 43 3.15 -7.41 -3.83
N ASP A 44 2.49 -8.45 -3.32
CA ASP A 44 1.98 -9.55 -4.15
C ASP A 44 0.99 -9.06 -5.21
N ARG A 45 0.08 -8.15 -4.83
CA ARG A 45 -0.84 -7.51 -5.79
C ARG A 45 -0.10 -6.75 -6.88
N LYS A 46 0.97 -6.00 -6.55
CA LYS A 46 1.80 -5.32 -7.54
C LYS A 46 2.46 -6.31 -8.51
N ILE A 47 2.97 -7.44 -8.00
CA ILE A 47 3.57 -8.49 -8.84
C ILE A 47 2.53 -9.06 -9.80
N LEU A 48 1.32 -9.36 -9.31
CA LEU A 48 0.22 -9.87 -10.14
C LEU A 48 -0.22 -8.87 -11.22
N ILE A 49 -0.28 -7.58 -10.90
CA ILE A 49 -0.58 -6.52 -11.87
C ILE A 49 0.48 -6.49 -12.97
N LYS A 50 1.76 -6.45 -12.63
CA LYS A 50 2.85 -6.45 -13.63
C LYS A 50 2.78 -7.68 -14.53
N ALA A 51 2.59 -8.86 -13.94
CA ALA A 51 2.48 -10.11 -14.70
C ALA A 51 1.27 -10.11 -15.66
N ALA A 52 0.13 -9.55 -15.24
CA ALA A 52 -1.04 -9.40 -16.08
C ALA A 52 -0.80 -8.41 -17.23
N ILE A 53 -0.16 -7.26 -16.98
CA ILE A 53 0.21 -6.28 -18.01
C ILE A 53 1.09 -6.94 -19.08
N VAL A 54 2.18 -7.61 -18.68
CA VAL A 54 3.10 -8.29 -19.62
C VAL A 54 2.36 -9.37 -20.42
N ARG A 55 1.43 -10.11 -19.80
CA ARG A 55 0.61 -11.11 -20.48
C ARG A 55 -0.27 -10.49 -21.56
N VAL A 56 -0.97 -9.38 -21.26
CA VAL A 56 -1.81 -8.66 -22.23
C VAL A 56 -0.97 -8.09 -23.36
N MET A 57 0.12 -7.38 -23.05
CA MET A 57 1.00 -6.77 -24.06
C MET A 57 1.58 -7.81 -25.02
N LYS A 58 2.05 -8.95 -24.50
CA LYS A 58 2.56 -10.05 -25.31
C LYS A 58 1.50 -10.67 -26.23
N MET A 59 0.21 -10.55 -25.89
CA MET A 59 -0.89 -11.04 -26.74
C MET A 59 -1.36 -10.02 -27.77
N ARG A 60 -1.24 -8.72 -27.48
CA ARG A 60 -1.85 -7.66 -28.30
C ARG A 60 -0.88 -6.89 -29.18
N ASN A 61 0.44 -6.99 -28.99
CA ASN A 61 1.51 -6.25 -29.72
C ASN A 61 1.40 -4.72 -29.69
N ARG A 62 0.20 -4.16 -29.62
CA ARG A 62 -0.09 -2.74 -29.47
C ARG A 62 -1.44 -2.56 -28.79
N LEU A 63 -1.52 -1.64 -27.83
CA LEU A 63 -2.76 -1.39 -27.09
C LEU A 63 -2.80 0.00 -26.47
N ASP A 64 -3.97 0.65 -26.48
CA ASP A 64 -4.15 1.92 -25.77
C ASP A 64 -4.22 1.72 -24.24
N ASN A 65 -3.98 2.79 -23.47
CA ASN A 65 -3.97 2.72 -22.01
C ASN A 65 -5.31 2.26 -21.39
N GLN A 66 -6.45 2.67 -21.95
CA GLN A 66 -7.77 2.33 -21.43
C GLN A 66 -8.08 0.85 -21.67
N GLN A 67 -7.84 0.36 -22.87
CA GLN A 67 -7.97 -1.03 -23.27
C GLN A 67 -7.04 -1.92 -22.45
N LEU A 68 -5.79 -1.51 -22.25
CA LEU A 68 -4.84 -2.25 -21.41
C LEU A 68 -5.35 -2.38 -19.98
N PHE A 69 -5.85 -1.29 -19.39
CA PHE A 69 -6.40 -1.32 -18.04
C PHE A 69 -7.64 -2.24 -17.94
N VAL A 70 -8.52 -2.21 -18.95
CA VAL A 70 -9.72 -3.06 -19.00
C VAL A 70 -9.32 -4.54 -19.09
N GLU A 71 -8.44 -4.92 -20.01
CA GLU A 71 -8.00 -6.32 -20.16
C GLU A 71 -7.26 -6.82 -18.90
N VAL A 72 -6.41 -6.00 -18.30
CA VAL A 72 -5.72 -6.34 -17.04
C VAL A 72 -6.71 -6.53 -15.90
N SER A 73 -7.70 -5.64 -15.77
CA SER A 73 -8.74 -5.75 -14.73
C SER A 73 -9.57 -7.02 -14.92
N GLN A 74 -9.93 -7.37 -16.16
CA GLN A 74 -10.64 -8.62 -16.46
C GLN A 74 -9.84 -9.86 -16.06
N GLN A 75 -8.52 -9.86 -16.24
CA GLN A 75 -7.68 -10.97 -15.80
C GLN A 75 -7.56 -11.10 -14.28
N LEU A 76 -7.71 -10.00 -13.53
CA LEU A 76 -7.51 -9.97 -12.08
C LEU A 76 -8.80 -10.00 -11.26
N ILE A 77 -9.97 -9.78 -11.88
CA ILE A 77 -11.26 -9.60 -11.21
C ILE A 77 -11.67 -10.74 -10.26
N SER A 78 -11.21 -11.97 -10.53
CA SER A 78 -11.44 -13.13 -9.65
C SER A 78 -10.73 -13.03 -8.29
N ARG A 79 -9.74 -12.14 -8.16
CA ARG A 79 -8.91 -11.97 -6.96
C ARG A 79 -9.07 -10.57 -6.37
N PHE A 80 -8.99 -9.52 -7.19
CA PHE A 80 -9.15 -8.13 -6.77
C PHE A 80 -9.30 -7.21 -7.98
N GLU A 81 -9.81 -6.01 -7.74
CA GLU A 81 -9.80 -4.93 -8.72
C GLU A 81 -8.52 -4.08 -8.56
N PRO A 82 -7.69 -3.94 -9.61
CA PRO A 82 -6.43 -3.20 -9.52
C PRO A 82 -6.68 -1.69 -9.39
N PRO A 83 -6.08 -1.00 -8.40
CA PRO A 83 -6.18 0.45 -8.33
C PRO A 83 -5.48 1.11 -9.54
N ALA A 84 -6.14 2.08 -10.17
CA ALA A 84 -5.59 2.77 -11.34
C ALA A 84 -4.23 3.44 -11.06
N SER A 85 -4.00 3.94 -9.83
CA SER A 85 -2.71 4.50 -9.42
C SER A 85 -1.58 3.47 -9.43
N VAL A 86 -1.84 2.27 -8.90
CA VAL A 86 -0.85 1.18 -8.86
C VAL A 86 -0.58 0.63 -10.25
N PHE A 87 -1.61 0.54 -11.09
CA PHE A 87 -1.47 0.17 -12.50
C PHE A 87 -0.51 1.11 -13.25
N LYS A 88 -0.71 2.44 -13.13
CA LYS A 88 0.16 3.44 -13.78
C LYS A 88 1.62 3.30 -13.35
N ILE A 89 1.88 3.18 -12.06
CA ILE A 89 3.23 2.94 -11.52
C ILE A 89 3.84 1.65 -12.08
N CYS A 90 3.05 0.59 -12.24
CA CYS A 90 3.53 -0.66 -12.81
C CYS A 90 3.85 -0.54 -14.30
N VAL A 91 3.06 0.21 -15.07
CA VAL A 91 3.35 0.49 -16.48
C VAL A 91 4.64 1.28 -16.64
N GLU A 92 4.81 2.36 -15.87
CA GLU A 92 6.03 3.18 -15.87
C GLU A 92 7.27 2.31 -15.59
N LEU A 93 7.21 1.48 -14.55
CA LEU A 93 8.31 0.57 -14.22
C LEU A 93 8.56 -0.48 -15.32
N LEU A 94 7.53 -1.00 -15.97
CA LEU A 94 7.70 -1.98 -17.05
C LEU A 94 8.32 -1.34 -18.30
N ILE A 95 8.09 -0.05 -18.54
CA ILE A 95 8.78 0.71 -19.57
C ILE A 95 10.25 0.92 -19.19
N GLU A 96 10.54 1.33 -17.95
CA GLU A 96 11.92 1.47 -17.44
C GLU A 96 12.72 0.17 -17.52
N LEU A 97 12.05 -0.97 -17.33
CA LEU A 97 12.64 -2.31 -17.42
C LEU A 97 12.64 -2.88 -18.86
N GLU A 98 12.27 -2.09 -19.86
CA GLU A 98 12.28 -2.46 -21.29
C GLU A 98 11.36 -3.66 -21.64
N TYR A 99 10.31 -3.91 -20.86
CA TYR A 99 9.29 -4.93 -21.18
C TYR A 99 8.25 -4.45 -22.19
N MET A 100 8.09 -3.13 -22.32
CA MET A 100 7.17 -2.45 -23.24
C MET A 100 7.66 -1.02 -23.47
N LYS A 101 7.15 -0.34 -24.49
CA LYS A 101 7.46 1.07 -24.78
C LYS A 101 6.20 1.83 -25.18
N LEU A 102 6.30 3.16 -25.22
CA LEU A 102 5.27 3.99 -25.84
C LEU A 102 5.37 3.88 -27.36
N ALA A 103 4.23 3.86 -28.04
CA ALA A 103 4.18 3.95 -29.50
C ALA A 103 4.66 5.33 -29.97
N GLU A 104 5.40 5.39 -31.07
CA GLU A 104 5.99 6.64 -31.60
C GLU A 104 4.96 7.51 -32.35
N ASP A 105 3.93 6.87 -32.89
CA ASP A 105 2.93 7.45 -33.79
C ASP A 105 1.62 7.82 -33.09
N GLU A 106 1.35 7.27 -31.90
CA GLU A 106 0.10 7.44 -31.18
C GLU A 106 0.31 7.68 -29.69
N LYS A 107 -0.28 8.78 -29.20
CA LYS A 107 -0.21 9.15 -27.79
C LYS A 107 -1.00 8.16 -26.93
N ASP A 108 -0.44 7.82 -25.77
CA ASP A 108 -1.04 6.92 -24.76
C ASP A 108 -1.31 5.49 -25.28
N SER A 109 -0.54 5.07 -26.28
CA SER A 109 -0.51 3.72 -26.86
C SER A 109 0.82 3.06 -26.53
N TYR A 110 0.80 1.74 -26.32
CA TYR A 110 1.98 0.95 -25.93
C TYR A 110 2.28 -0.12 -26.96
N GLU A 111 3.56 -0.44 -27.15
CA GLU A 111 4.09 -1.52 -28.00
C GLU A 111 5.09 -2.41 -27.24
#